data_AF-A0A0F9I4L3-F1
#
_entry.id   AF-A0A0F9I4L3-F1
#
_cell.length_a   1.000
_cell.length_b   1.000
_cell.length_c   1.000
_cell.angle_alpha   90.00
_cell.angle_beta   90.00
_cell.angle_gamma   90.00
#
_symmetry.space_group_name_H-M   'P 1'
#
loop_
_entity.id
_entity.type
_entity.pdbx_description
1 polymer ?
#
loop_
_entity_poly.entity_id
_entity_poly.type
_entity_poly.pdbx_seq_one_letter_code
_entity_poly.pdbx_strand_id
1 'polypeptide(L)'
;MSLPSTIFAASELAVHKTLYTNDTDFGVGQKLEYADGRRFRYALAGELLVKAEILEGEETTTENDDTPAAAVVGDTIITMTFGSTAVADFFKGGYIYVNTTPGLGDSYKIDTHAAFSATSGQEVPLAGSETVTTALTTSSRVSLVRNPWAGLITLATAPLGWIAGVAVSAIPSAEWGWVQTGGPCAVMSGGTDGEGLAFAASDNTAGTGLVADADGEFVIGVVMQTPPGADQVELVFLTID
;
A
#
# COMPACT_ATOMS: atom_id res chain seq x y z
N MET A 1 19.25 -15.08 -1.88
CA MET A 1 19.79 -14.03 -1.00
C MET A 1 18.62 -13.12 -0.65
N SER A 2 18.24 -13.00 0.63
CA SER A 2 17.24 -12.02 1.04
C SER A 2 17.89 -10.63 0.95
N LEU A 3 17.31 -9.74 0.14
CA LEU A 3 17.71 -8.34 0.11
C LEU A 3 17.30 -7.66 1.43
N PRO A 4 18.06 -6.68 1.92
CA PRO A 4 17.71 -5.94 3.12
C PRO A 4 16.38 -5.19 2.92
N SER A 5 15.49 -5.24 3.92
CA SER A 5 14.18 -4.59 3.89
C SER A 5 14.24 -3.06 3.79
N THR A 6 15.36 -2.47 4.20
CA THR A 6 15.66 -1.04 4.06
C THR A 6 17.00 -0.85 3.35
N ILE A 7 17.00 -0.01 2.33
CA ILE A 7 18.22 0.46 1.65
C ILE A 7 18.54 1.86 2.17
N PHE A 8 19.77 2.04 2.66
CA PHE A 8 20.33 3.36 2.96
C PHE A 8 21.14 3.81 1.76
N ALA A 9 20.71 4.89 1.10
CA ALA A 9 21.40 5.45 -0.05
C ALA A 9 22.05 6.79 0.29
N ALA A 10 23.22 7.06 -0.30
CA ALA A 10 23.71 8.42 -0.41
C ALA A 10 22.81 9.18 -1.39
N SER A 11 22.44 10.43 -1.07
CA SER A 11 21.49 11.24 -1.84
C SER A 11 21.91 11.48 -3.30
N GLU A 12 23.20 11.32 -3.61
CA GLU A 12 23.82 11.59 -4.91
C GLU A 12 23.40 10.61 -6.02
N LEU A 13 22.92 9.40 -5.70
CA LEU A 13 22.56 8.38 -6.71
C LEU A 13 21.11 8.47 -7.21
N ALA A 14 20.26 9.30 -6.60
CA ALA A 14 18.87 9.57 -7.01
C ALA A 14 18.03 8.36 -7.46
N VAL A 15 18.26 7.19 -6.85
CA VAL A 15 17.61 5.90 -7.18
C VAL A 15 16.09 6.02 -7.20
N HIS A 16 15.50 6.84 -6.31
CA HIS A 16 14.06 7.14 -6.26
C HIS A 16 13.45 7.75 -7.54
N LYS A 17 14.27 8.26 -8.47
CA LYS A 17 13.82 8.85 -9.74
C LYS A 17 13.93 7.90 -10.93
N THR A 18 14.45 6.69 -10.69
CA THR A 18 14.62 5.68 -11.74
C THR A 18 13.33 4.89 -11.91
N LEU A 19 12.94 4.62 -13.15
CA LEU A 19 11.84 3.72 -13.48
C LEU A 19 12.35 2.28 -13.60
N TYR A 20 11.49 1.35 -13.20
CA TYR A 20 11.78 -0.07 -13.18
C TYR A 20 10.64 -0.84 -13.84
N THR A 21 10.95 -2.04 -14.34
CA THR A 21 9.96 -2.86 -15.07
C THR A 21 9.60 -4.15 -14.33
N ASN A 22 10.12 -4.37 -13.13
CA ASN A 22 9.96 -5.64 -12.40
C ASN A 22 10.14 -5.46 -10.88
N ASP A 23 9.75 -6.47 -10.09
CA ASP A 23 9.96 -6.56 -8.63
C ASP A 23 11.19 -7.40 -8.23
N THR A 24 12.04 -7.76 -9.19
CA THR A 24 13.25 -8.55 -8.94
C THR A 24 14.42 -7.70 -8.45
N ASP A 25 14.45 -6.42 -8.87
CA ASP A 25 15.45 -5.46 -8.40
C ASP A 25 15.20 -5.04 -6.95
N PHE A 26 13.93 -4.78 -6.61
CA PHE A 26 13.47 -4.42 -5.27
C PHE A 26 12.12 -5.07 -4.98
N GLY A 27 11.93 -5.56 -3.75
CA GLY A 27 10.66 -6.16 -3.35
C GLY A 27 9.56 -5.12 -3.20
N VAL A 28 8.32 -5.48 -3.48
CA VAL A 28 7.16 -4.62 -3.24
C VAL A 28 7.11 -4.15 -1.77
N GLY A 29 6.90 -2.86 -1.57
CA GLY A 29 6.90 -2.21 -0.25
C GLY A 29 8.28 -2.08 0.42
N GLN A 30 9.37 -2.44 -0.27
CA GLN A 30 10.73 -2.26 0.26
C GLN A 30 11.00 -0.78 0.54
N LYS A 31 11.69 -0.50 1.65
CA LYS A 31 11.97 0.87 2.10
C LYS A 31 13.29 1.38 1.54
N LEU A 32 13.32 2.63 1.10
CA LEU A 32 14.53 3.39 0.81
C LEU A 32 14.56 4.63 1.71
N GLU A 33 15.69 4.88 2.35
CA GLU A 33 15.88 6.03 3.25
C GLU A 33 17.16 6.78 2.91
N TYR A 34 17.04 8.09 2.75
CA TYR A 34 18.18 9.00 2.56
C TYR A 34 18.60 9.64 3.89
N ALA A 35 19.85 10.08 3.96
CA ALA A 35 20.40 10.78 5.13
C ALA A 35 19.70 12.12 5.45
N ASP A 36 18.95 12.68 4.49
CA ASP A 36 18.15 13.89 4.67
C ASP A 36 16.74 13.61 5.26
N GLY A 37 16.45 12.35 5.62
CA GLY A 37 15.20 11.93 6.23
C GLY A 37 14.07 11.63 5.25
N ARG A 38 14.29 11.74 3.93
CA ARG A 38 13.30 11.32 2.94
C ARG A 38 13.21 9.80 2.87
N ARG A 39 11.98 9.29 2.90
CA ARG A 39 11.65 7.86 2.94
C ARG A 39 10.75 7.50 1.76
N PHE A 40 11.00 6.35 1.16
CA PHE A 40 10.30 5.88 -0.02
C PHE A 40 9.93 4.41 0.10
N ARG A 41 8.91 4.01 -0.65
CA ARG A 41 8.46 2.63 -0.83
C ARG A 41 8.50 2.25 -2.30
N TYR A 42 9.00 1.06 -2.58
CA TYR A 42 8.98 0.53 -3.93
C TYR A 42 7.59 -0.03 -4.26
N ALA A 43 6.99 0.43 -5.35
CA ALA A 43 5.58 0.21 -5.65
C ALA A 43 5.34 -0.11 -7.13
N LEU A 44 4.29 -0.87 -7.37
CA LEU A 44 3.71 -1.14 -8.69
C LEU A 44 2.61 -0.11 -8.95
N ALA A 45 2.61 0.47 -10.14
CA ALA A 45 1.55 1.35 -10.60
C ALA A 45 0.36 0.56 -11.19
N GLY A 46 -0.84 0.75 -10.64
CA GLY A 46 -2.09 0.22 -11.18
C GLY A 46 -2.58 1.03 -12.39
N GLU A 47 -2.32 2.33 -12.39
CA GLU A 47 -2.58 3.26 -13.48
C GLU A 47 -1.39 4.17 -13.75
N LEU A 48 -1.54 5.19 -14.60
CA LEU A 48 -0.50 6.21 -14.74
C LEU A 48 -0.44 7.07 -13.48
N LEU A 49 0.63 6.92 -12.70
CA LEU A 49 0.87 7.76 -11.52
C LEU A 49 1.44 9.10 -11.96
N VAL A 50 0.78 10.19 -11.61
CA VAL A 50 1.22 11.54 -11.98
C VAL A 50 1.99 12.17 -10.83
N LYS A 51 3.11 12.82 -11.15
CA LYS A 51 4.00 13.44 -10.18
C LYS A 51 3.26 14.45 -9.27
N ALA A 52 3.61 14.44 -8.00
CA ALA A 52 3.07 15.24 -6.90
C ALA A 52 1.65 14.85 -6.45
N GLU A 53 0.99 13.92 -7.12
CA GLU A 53 -0.30 13.41 -6.64
C GLU A 53 -0.14 12.49 -5.45
N ILE A 54 -1.10 12.58 -4.53
CA ILE A 54 -1.29 11.63 -3.43
C ILE A 54 -1.83 10.33 -4.03
N LEU A 55 -1.27 9.21 -3.57
CA LEU A 55 -1.56 7.89 -4.06
C LEU A 55 -2.20 7.03 -2.98
N GLU A 56 -3.12 6.16 -3.37
CA GLU A 56 -3.72 5.15 -2.52
C GLU A 56 -3.56 3.75 -3.11
N GLY A 57 -3.72 2.74 -2.24
CA GLY A 57 -3.85 1.35 -2.69
C GLY A 57 -5.18 1.11 -3.39
N GLU A 58 -5.19 0.18 -4.34
CA GLU A 58 -6.42 -0.30 -4.98
C GLU A 58 -7.34 -1.02 -3.98
N GLU A 59 -8.65 -0.99 -4.24
CA GLU A 59 -9.68 -1.64 -3.41
C GLU A 59 -9.46 -3.15 -3.27
N THR A 60 -9.65 -3.69 -2.06
CA THR A 60 -9.44 -5.12 -1.75
C THR A 60 -10.64 -5.77 -1.06
N THR A 61 -11.82 -5.15 -1.14
CA THR A 61 -13.01 -5.51 -0.35
C THR A 61 -13.66 -6.84 -0.75
N THR A 62 -13.20 -7.45 -1.86
CA THR A 62 -13.88 -8.59 -2.48
C THR A 62 -13.80 -9.88 -1.68
N GLU A 63 -12.68 -10.17 -1.03
CA GLU A 63 -12.47 -11.40 -0.25
C GLU A 63 -12.43 -11.05 1.24
N ASN A 64 -13.63 -10.94 1.82
CA ASN A 64 -13.85 -10.47 3.18
C ASN A 64 -14.91 -11.32 3.88
N ASP A 65 -14.62 -11.75 5.11
CA ASP A 65 -15.48 -12.62 5.92
C ASP A 65 -15.74 -13.99 5.26
N ASP A 66 -14.75 -14.50 4.55
CA ASP A 66 -14.85 -15.77 3.86
C ASP A 66 -14.64 -16.95 4.81
N THR A 67 -15.25 -18.08 4.46
CA THR A 67 -15.12 -19.31 5.25
C THR A 67 -13.92 -20.12 4.77
N PRO A 68 -12.87 -20.30 5.60
CA PRO A 68 -11.76 -21.15 5.26
C PRO A 68 -12.14 -22.63 5.39
N ALA A 69 -11.41 -23.50 4.70
CA ALA A 69 -11.34 -24.91 5.03
C ALA A 69 -10.68 -25.10 6.41
N ALA A 70 -10.89 -26.25 7.02
CA ALA A 70 -10.20 -26.57 8.27
C ALA A 70 -8.68 -26.61 8.04
N ALA A 71 -7.95 -25.82 8.83
CA ALA A 71 -6.50 -25.76 8.82
C ALA A 71 -5.99 -26.10 10.23
N VAL A 72 -4.92 -26.87 10.33
CA VAL A 72 -4.33 -27.25 11.61
C VAL A 72 -3.08 -26.43 11.91
N VAL A 73 -2.67 -26.43 13.17
CA VAL A 73 -1.44 -25.74 13.59
C VAL A 73 -0.25 -26.31 12.83
N GLY A 74 0.58 -25.43 12.28
CA GLY A 74 1.75 -25.79 11.49
C GLY A 74 1.51 -25.81 9.97
N ASP A 75 0.26 -25.68 9.50
CA ASP A 75 -0.03 -25.57 8.07
C ASP A 75 0.58 -24.28 7.50
N THR A 76 1.14 -24.36 6.30
CA THR A 76 1.73 -23.22 5.55
C THR A 76 0.79 -22.69 4.47
N ILE A 77 -0.41 -23.23 4.37
CA ILE A 77 -1.41 -22.88 3.35
C ILE A 77 -2.76 -22.77 4.05
N ILE A 78 -3.49 -21.69 3.75
CA ILE A 78 -4.90 -21.55 4.10
C ILE A 78 -5.72 -21.74 2.82
N THR A 79 -6.65 -22.69 2.85
CA THR A 79 -7.52 -22.95 1.69
C THR A 79 -8.90 -22.34 1.92
N MET A 80 -9.49 -21.71 0.92
CA MET A 80 -10.81 -21.10 1.02
C MET A 80 -11.58 -21.10 -0.30
N THR A 81 -12.82 -20.62 -0.25
CA THR A 81 -13.62 -20.35 -1.45
C THR A 81 -13.48 -18.87 -1.78
N PHE A 82 -13.08 -18.57 -3.01
CA PHE A 82 -12.99 -17.18 -3.47
C PHE A 82 -14.31 -16.76 -4.10
N GLY A 83 -14.71 -15.52 -3.83
CA GLY A 83 -15.86 -14.86 -4.45
C GLY A 83 -15.57 -14.35 -5.87
N SER A 84 -14.29 -14.13 -6.19
CA SER A 84 -13.86 -13.50 -7.44
C SER A 84 -12.68 -14.20 -8.12
N THR A 85 -12.39 -13.77 -9.35
CA THR A 85 -11.17 -14.16 -10.05
C THR A 85 -10.08 -13.14 -9.76
N ALA A 86 -8.88 -13.61 -9.43
CA ALA A 86 -7.69 -12.76 -9.28
C ALA A 86 -6.56 -13.31 -10.14
N VAL A 87 -5.74 -12.42 -10.72
CA VAL A 87 -4.53 -12.83 -11.44
C VAL A 87 -3.49 -13.41 -10.48
N ALA A 88 -2.50 -14.13 -11.01
CA ALA A 88 -1.41 -14.64 -10.20
C ALA A 88 -0.72 -13.51 -9.43
N ASP A 89 -0.32 -13.80 -8.19
CA ASP A 89 0.35 -12.87 -7.29
C ASP A 89 -0.41 -11.56 -6.97
N PHE A 90 -1.72 -11.48 -7.24
CA PHE A 90 -2.52 -10.30 -6.93
C PHE A 90 -2.44 -9.88 -5.45
N PHE A 91 -2.44 -10.84 -4.51
CA PHE A 91 -2.36 -10.62 -3.05
C PHE A 91 -0.94 -10.80 -2.48
N LYS A 92 0.07 -11.06 -3.32
CA LYS A 92 1.46 -11.30 -2.88
C LYS A 92 1.96 -10.16 -2.00
N GLY A 93 2.53 -10.51 -0.85
CA GLY A 93 3.08 -9.56 0.11
C GLY A 93 2.04 -8.73 0.87
N GLY A 94 0.75 -8.99 0.64
CA GLY A 94 -0.36 -8.53 1.47
C GLY A 94 -0.56 -9.42 2.69
N TYR A 95 -1.76 -9.40 3.26
CA TYR A 95 -2.10 -10.12 4.48
C TYR A 95 -3.41 -10.88 4.37
N ILE A 96 -3.45 -12.05 5.01
CA ILE A 96 -4.68 -12.75 5.36
C ILE A 96 -4.83 -12.68 6.87
N TYR A 97 -6.00 -12.26 7.35
CA TYR A 97 -6.26 -12.19 8.79
C TYR A 97 -7.57 -12.87 9.14
N VAL A 98 -7.66 -13.34 10.38
CA VAL A 98 -8.81 -14.06 10.90
C VAL A 98 -9.67 -13.10 11.72
N ASN A 99 -10.89 -12.82 11.26
CA ASN A 99 -11.80 -11.86 11.89
C ASN A 99 -12.89 -12.53 12.76
N THR A 100 -12.96 -13.87 12.80
CA THR A 100 -13.89 -14.62 13.67
C THR A 100 -13.24 -15.88 14.26
N THR A 101 -13.59 -16.20 15.50
CA THR A 101 -13.03 -17.35 16.25
C THR A 101 -13.40 -18.72 15.64
N PRO A 102 -12.54 -19.75 15.73
CA PRO A 102 -11.18 -19.76 16.31
C PRO A 102 -10.14 -19.05 15.43
N GLY A 103 -9.06 -18.58 16.06
CA GLY A 103 -7.96 -17.86 15.41
C GLY A 103 -8.14 -16.34 15.33
N LEU A 104 -9.18 -15.77 15.96
CA LEU A 104 -9.47 -14.34 15.94
C LEU A 104 -8.23 -13.48 16.24
N GLY A 105 -7.89 -12.59 15.32
CA GLY A 105 -6.76 -11.66 15.43
C GLY A 105 -5.44 -12.20 14.87
N ASP A 106 -5.34 -13.49 14.52
CA ASP A 106 -4.19 -14.02 13.81
C ASP A 106 -4.10 -13.37 12.43
N SER A 107 -2.91 -12.93 12.05
CA SER A 107 -2.62 -12.28 10.76
C SER A 107 -1.34 -12.85 10.19
N TYR A 108 -1.39 -13.19 8.90
CA TYR A 108 -0.30 -13.85 8.20
C TYR A 108 0.00 -13.12 6.89
N LYS A 109 1.27 -13.09 6.51
CA LYS A 109 1.72 -12.53 5.24
C LYS A 109 1.53 -13.55 4.11
N ILE A 110 1.03 -13.09 2.97
CA ILE A 110 0.74 -13.94 1.81
C ILE A 110 1.99 -14.04 0.92
N ASP A 111 2.35 -15.27 0.53
CA ASP A 111 3.44 -15.54 -0.43
C ASP A 111 2.96 -15.48 -1.89
N THR A 112 3.83 -15.81 -2.84
CA THR A 112 3.45 -16.02 -4.24
C THR A 112 2.36 -17.08 -4.36
N HIS A 113 1.36 -16.83 -5.19
CA HIS A 113 0.21 -17.70 -5.36
C HIS A 113 -0.22 -17.79 -6.83
N ALA A 114 -0.86 -18.90 -7.18
CA ALA A 114 -1.46 -19.07 -8.50
C ALA A 114 -2.63 -18.08 -8.70
N ALA A 115 -3.05 -17.89 -9.95
CA ALA A 115 -4.27 -17.15 -10.23
C ALA A 115 -5.47 -17.83 -9.54
N PHE A 116 -6.33 -17.04 -8.92
CA PHE A 116 -7.53 -17.52 -8.24
C PHE A 116 -8.73 -17.51 -9.17
N SER A 117 -9.59 -18.52 -9.02
CA SER A 117 -10.91 -18.58 -9.63
C SER A 117 -12.00 -18.51 -8.56
N ALA A 118 -13.17 -17.98 -8.94
CA ALA A 118 -14.36 -17.86 -8.10
C ALA A 118 -14.98 -19.24 -7.79
N THR A 119 -14.23 -20.06 -7.04
CA THR A 119 -14.46 -21.47 -6.77
C THR A 119 -13.88 -21.85 -5.41
N SER A 120 -14.26 -23.01 -4.87
CA SER A 120 -13.66 -23.54 -3.65
C SER A 120 -12.26 -24.12 -3.89
N GLY A 121 -11.51 -24.32 -2.80
CA GLY A 121 -10.22 -25.02 -2.85
C GLY A 121 -9.05 -24.15 -3.31
N GLN A 122 -9.19 -22.81 -3.27
CA GLN A 122 -8.10 -21.91 -3.60
C GLN A 122 -7.09 -21.90 -2.47
N GLU A 123 -5.81 -22.11 -2.79
CA GLU A 123 -4.72 -22.20 -1.83
C GLU A 123 -4.03 -20.85 -1.69
N VAL A 124 -4.04 -20.30 -0.47
CA VAL A 124 -3.33 -19.07 -0.09
C VAL A 124 -2.08 -19.47 0.69
N PRO A 125 -0.88 -19.45 0.08
CA PRO A 125 0.35 -19.82 0.76
C PRO A 125 0.81 -18.70 1.71
N LEU A 126 1.32 -19.11 2.88
CA LEU A 126 1.87 -18.19 3.88
C LEU A 126 3.35 -17.94 3.60
N ALA A 127 3.80 -16.69 3.75
CA ALA A 127 5.13 -16.26 3.38
C ALA A 127 6.19 -16.65 4.41
N GLY A 128 7.39 -16.98 3.91
CA GLY A 128 8.56 -17.22 4.75
C GLY A 128 8.42 -18.48 5.60
N SER A 129 8.55 -18.33 6.92
CA SER A 129 8.39 -19.43 7.88
C SER A 129 7.12 -19.30 8.71
N GLU A 130 6.14 -18.52 8.24
CA GLU A 130 4.86 -18.40 8.91
C GLU A 130 4.03 -19.67 8.73
N THR A 131 3.37 -20.07 9.81
CA THR A 131 2.49 -21.24 9.87
C THR A 131 1.27 -20.88 10.69
N VAL A 132 0.15 -21.52 10.41
CA VAL A 132 -1.08 -21.39 11.21
C VAL A 132 -0.77 -21.67 12.69
N THR A 133 -1.04 -20.70 13.56
CA THR A 133 -0.78 -20.76 15.01
C THR A 133 -1.97 -21.29 15.79
N THR A 134 -3.18 -21.01 15.31
CA THR A 134 -4.45 -21.49 15.85
C THR A 134 -5.21 -22.27 14.80
N ALA A 135 -5.66 -23.48 15.13
CA ALA A 135 -6.44 -24.28 14.18
C ALA A 135 -7.70 -23.53 13.74
N LEU A 136 -7.89 -23.43 12.43
CA LEU A 136 -9.05 -22.80 11.80
C LEU A 136 -10.09 -23.85 11.50
N THR A 137 -11.36 -23.46 11.58
CA THR A 137 -12.50 -24.32 11.21
C THR A 137 -13.46 -23.55 10.33
N THR A 138 -14.54 -24.19 9.89
CA THR A 138 -15.60 -23.52 9.13
C THR A 138 -16.38 -22.48 9.94
N SER A 139 -16.18 -22.40 11.27
CA SER A 139 -16.70 -21.28 12.07
C SER A 139 -15.78 -20.05 12.03
N SER A 140 -14.51 -20.21 11.66
CA SER A 140 -13.59 -19.10 11.46
C SER A 140 -14.02 -18.27 10.26
N ARG A 141 -13.60 -17.02 10.24
CA ARG A 141 -13.75 -16.13 9.09
C ARG A 141 -12.42 -15.50 8.79
N VAL A 142 -12.08 -15.40 7.51
CA VAL A 142 -10.83 -14.81 7.04
C VAL A 142 -11.11 -13.73 6.01
N SER A 143 -10.24 -12.73 5.99
CA SER A 143 -10.30 -11.66 4.99
C SER A 143 -8.90 -11.42 4.44
N LEU A 144 -8.82 -11.07 3.16
CA LEU A 144 -7.56 -10.81 2.47
C LEU A 144 -7.43 -9.32 2.17
N VAL A 145 -6.21 -8.82 2.35
CA VAL A 145 -5.85 -7.44 2.04
C VAL A 145 -4.62 -7.48 1.14
N ARG A 146 -4.72 -6.82 0.00
CA ARG A 146 -3.60 -6.65 -0.93
C ARG A 146 -2.50 -5.82 -0.29
N ASN A 147 -1.27 -6.00 -0.74
CA ASN A 147 -0.19 -5.08 -0.37
C ASN A 147 -0.53 -3.66 -0.85
N PRO A 148 -0.54 -2.63 0.03
CA PRO A 148 -0.92 -1.28 -0.36
C PRO A 148 -0.06 -0.68 -1.48
N TRP A 149 1.18 -1.16 -1.68
CA TRP A 149 2.10 -0.71 -2.73
C TRP A 149 2.06 -1.56 -4.00
N ALA A 150 1.16 -2.55 -4.09
CA ALA A 150 1.00 -3.39 -5.27
C ALA A 150 -0.21 -2.93 -6.09
N GLY A 151 -0.04 -1.97 -7.01
CA GLY A 151 -1.16 -1.46 -7.84
C GLY A 151 -1.70 -0.14 -7.34
N LEU A 152 -0.81 0.82 -7.10
CA LEU A 152 -1.21 2.17 -6.68
C LEU A 152 -2.05 2.87 -7.73
N ILE A 153 -2.98 3.68 -7.25
CA ILE A 153 -3.80 4.58 -8.04
C ILE A 153 -3.73 5.98 -7.44
N THR A 154 -4.08 6.99 -8.22
CA THR A 154 -4.26 8.35 -7.73
C THR A 154 -5.43 8.35 -6.74
N LEU A 155 -5.24 9.06 -5.62
CA LEU A 155 -6.27 9.23 -4.60
C LEU A 155 -7.60 9.64 -5.22
N ALA A 156 -8.65 8.83 -5.03
CA ALA A 156 -10.00 9.19 -5.38
C ALA A 156 -10.64 10.12 -4.33
N THR A 157 -11.69 10.86 -4.71
CA THR A 157 -12.47 11.68 -3.77
C THR A 157 -13.21 10.85 -2.73
N ALA A 158 -13.47 9.58 -3.04
CA ALA A 158 -13.94 8.57 -2.09
C ALA A 158 -12.82 7.54 -1.95
N PRO A 159 -12.03 7.58 -0.85
CA PRO A 159 -10.88 6.71 -0.68
C PRO A 159 -11.25 5.24 -0.84
N LEU A 160 -10.50 4.55 -1.68
CA LEU A 160 -10.65 3.11 -1.97
C LEU A 160 -9.70 2.26 -1.14
N GLY A 161 -8.62 2.86 -0.63
CA GLY A 161 -7.61 2.15 0.10
C GLY A 161 -6.78 3.03 1.03
N TRP A 162 -5.72 2.44 1.56
CA TRP A 162 -4.76 3.13 2.40
C TRP A 162 -3.90 4.10 1.57
N ILE A 163 -3.67 5.31 2.08
CA ILE A 163 -2.77 6.29 1.45
C ILE A 163 -1.33 5.76 1.47
N ALA A 164 -0.79 5.43 0.30
CA ALA A 164 0.43 4.65 0.18
C ALA A 164 1.66 5.49 -0.24
N GLY A 165 1.49 6.80 -0.48
CA GLY A 165 2.59 7.74 -0.70
C GLY A 165 2.23 8.88 -1.63
N VAL A 166 3.26 9.60 -2.08
CA VAL A 166 3.18 10.64 -3.11
C VAL A 166 4.09 10.28 -4.28
N ALA A 167 3.60 10.47 -5.51
CA ALA A 167 4.37 10.19 -6.72
C ALA A 167 5.52 11.19 -6.90
N VAL A 168 6.78 10.72 -6.94
CA VAL A 168 7.96 11.58 -7.20
C VAL A 168 8.41 11.59 -8.66
N SER A 169 7.86 10.70 -9.47
CA SER A 169 8.05 10.60 -10.91
C SER A 169 6.76 10.11 -11.56
N ALA A 170 6.64 10.29 -12.88
CA ALA A 170 5.55 9.68 -13.61
C ALA A 170 5.84 8.19 -13.79
N ILE A 171 4.98 7.31 -13.30
CA ILE A 171 5.15 5.86 -13.39
C ILE A 171 3.99 5.33 -14.25
N PRO A 172 4.27 4.83 -15.47
CA PRO A 172 3.24 4.23 -16.32
C PRO A 172 2.54 3.04 -15.64
N SER A 173 1.30 2.77 -16.04
CA SER A 173 0.56 1.59 -15.58
C SER A 173 1.36 0.30 -15.82
N ALA A 174 1.32 -0.60 -14.86
CA ALA A 174 2.06 -1.86 -14.82
C ALA A 174 3.61 -1.72 -14.77
N GLU A 175 4.14 -0.52 -14.54
CA GLU A 175 5.56 -0.30 -14.25
C GLU A 175 5.81 -0.11 -12.75
N TRP A 176 7.08 -0.18 -12.37
CA TRP A 176 7.52 -0.09 -10.99
C TRP A 176 8.34 1.17 -10.75
N GLY A 177 8.22 1.71 -9.54
CA GLY A 177 8.98 2.89 -9.13
C GLY A 177 8.94 3.13 -7.64
N TRP A 178 9.58 4.23 -7.22
CA TRP A 178 9.59 4.65 -5.83
C TRP A 178 8.55 5.74 -5.60
N VAL A 179 7.76 5.59 -4.54
CA VAL A 179 6.84 6.61 -4.04
C VAL A 179 7.33 7.12 -2.69
N GLN A 180 7.17 8.42 -2.42
CA GLN A 180 7.66 9.01 -1.18
C GLN A 180 6.60 8.87 -0.08
N THR A 181 7.01 8.40 1.09
CA THR A 181 6.13 8.20 2.26
C THR A 181 6.54 9.05 3.46
N GLY A 182 7.75 9.61 3.44
CA GLY A 182 8.27 10.36 4.57
C GLY A 182 9.23 11.49 4.19
N GLY A 183 9.31 12.48 5.08
CA GLY A 183 10.20 13.64 4.94
C GLY A 183 9.66 14.69 3.95
N PRO A 184 10.46 15.72 3.63
CA PRO A 184 10.04 16.81 2.75
C PRO A 184 9.69 16.31 1.34
N CYS A 185 8.45 16.49 0.92
CA CYS A 185 7.92 16.08 -0.39
C CYS A 185 7.12 17.20 -1.04
N ALA A 186 7.19 17.28 -2.37
CA ALA A 186 6.40 18.21 -3.14
C ALA A 186 5.03 17.54 -3.45
N VAL A 187 3.94 18.11 -2.93
CA VAL A 187 2.59 17.54 -3.01
C VAL A 187 1.63 18.52 -3.69
N MET A 188 0.68 18.02 -4.47
CA MET A 188 -0.35 18.83 -5.10
C MET A 188 -1.33 19.36 -4.05
N SER A 189 -1.43 20.70 -3.95
CA SER A 189 -2.41 21.38 -3.10
C SER A 189 -3.72 21.56 -3.84
N GLY A 190 -4.81 21.15 -3.19
CA GLY A 190 -6.19 21.41 -3.61
C GLY A 190 -6.77 22.68 -2.99
N GLY A 191 -5.99 23.46 -2.23
CA GLY A 191 -6.51 24.50 -1.35
C GLY A 191 -5.56 25.68 -1.12
N THR A 192 -5.87 26.45 -0.06
CA THR A 192 -4.97 27.48 0.46
C THR A 192 -4.53 27.03 1.84
N ASP A 193 -3.30 26.58 1.92
CA ASP A 193 -2.80 25.84 3.06
C ASP A 193 -1.89 26.70 3.94
N GLY A 194 -2.11 26.67 5.25
CA GLY A 194 -1.30 27.42 6.23
C GLY A 194 -0.05 26.65 6.64
N GLU A 195 1.10 27.33 6.68
CA GLU A 195 2.35 26.78 7.23
C GLU A 195 2.18 26.19 8.63
N GLY A 196 2.75 25.01 8.86
CA GLY A 196 2.75 24.33 10.15
C GLY A 196 1.43 23.63 10.52
N LEU A 197 0.43 23.66 9.64
CA LEU A 197 -0.85 22.97 9.86
C LEU A 197 -0.78 21.51 9.38
N ALA A 198 -1.65 20.67 9.96
CA ALA A 198 -1.80 19.28 9.54
C ALA A 198 -2.33 19.24 8.10
N PHE A 199 -1.66 18.48 7.25
CA PHE A 199 -2.02 18.32 5.84
C PHE A 199 -2.60 16.93 5.62
N ALA A 200 -3.79 16.86 5.03
CA ALA A 200 -4.55 15.65 4.82
C ALA A 200 -4.84 15.39 3.34
N ALA A 201 -5.12 14.13 3.02
CA ALA A 201 -5.61 13.70 1.72
C ALA A 201 -7.00 14.32 1.45
N SER A 202 -7.17 14.95 0.28
CA SER A 202 -8.42 15.62 -0.09
C SER A 202 -9.53 14.65 -0.40
N ASP A 203 -10.74 14.94 0.08
CA ASP A 203 -11.99 14.28 -0.33
C ASP A 203 -12.73 15.05 -1.45
N ASN A 204 -12.26 16.24 -1.81
CA ASN A 204 -12.90 17.13 -2.77
C ASN A 204 -12.28 17.07 -4.17
N THR A 205 -10.97 16.89 -4.26
CA THR A 205 -10.24 16.84 -5.54
C THR A 205 -9.24 15.68 -5.55
N ALA A 206 -9.42 14.74 -6.47
CA ALA A 206 -8.57 13.57 -6.65
C ALA A 206 -7.08 13.94 -6.76
N GLY A 207 -6.21 13.13 -6.13
CA GLY A 207 -4.76 13.31 -6.16
C GLY A 207 -4.22 14.50 -5.37
N THR A 208 -5.06 15.30 -4.71
CA THR A 208 -4.63 16.51 -4.00
C THR A 208 -4.74 16.34 -2.48
N GLY A 209 -4.07 17.22 -1.74
CA GLY A 209 -4.30 17.38 -0.31
C GLY A 209 -4.69 18.81 0.05
N LEU A 210 -5.14 18.99 1.28
CA LEU A 210 -5.42 20.29 1.89
C LEU A 210 -5.12 20.24 3.39
N VAL A 211 -5.10 21.39 4.05
CA VAL A 211 -5.10 21.47 5.52
C VAL A 211 -6.32 20.74 6.07
N ALA A 212 -6.09 19.83 7.00
CA ALA A 212 -7.16 19.05 7.62
C ALA A 212 -8.23 19.98 8.23
N ASP A 213 -9.48 19.79 7.82
CA ASP A 213 -10.65 20.53 8.28
C ASP A 213 -11.72 19.64 8.95
N ALA A 214 -11.53 18.31 8.95
CA ALA A 214 -12.39 17.35 9.61
C ALA A 214 -11.62 16.19 10.31
N ASP A 215 -12.20 15.67 11.39
CA ASP A 215 -11.60 14.60 12.20
C ASP A 215 -11.48 13.25 11.45
N GLY A 216 -12.20 13.08 10.34
CA GLY A 216 -12.21 11.84 9.55
C GLY A 216 -11.16 11.78 8.43
N GLU A 217 -10.45 12.89 8.17
CA GLU A 217 -9.50 12.95 7.07
C GLU A 217 -8.19 12.24 7.41
N PHE A 218 -7.58 11.64 6.38
CA PHE A 218 -6.29 11.00 6.55
C PHE A 218 -5.17 12.03 6.50
N VAL A 219 -4.65 12.41 7.67
CA VAL A 219 -3.50 13.32 7.79
C VAL A 219 -2.23 12.63 7.29
N ILE A 220 -1.63 13.15 6.23
CA ILE A 220 -0.41 12.61 5.60
C ILE A 220 0.87 13.32 6.04
N GLY A 221 0.77 14.47 6.70
CA GLY A 221 1.94 15.23 7.12
C GLY A 221 1.63 16.63 7.67
N VAL A 222 2.63 17.51 7.59
CA VAL A 222 2.54 18.91 8.02
C VAL A 222 3.05 19.83 6.90
N VAL A 223 2.32 20.92 6.63
CA VAL A 223 2.72 21.93 5.64
C VAL A 223 4.04 22.59 6.07
N MET A 224 5.06 22.53 5.21
CA MET A 224 6.35 23.20 5.45
C MET A 224 6.41 24.60 4.87
N GLN A 225 5.67 24.85 3.79
CA GLN A 225 5.61 26.15 3.12
C GLN A 225 4.22 26.33 2.50
N THR A 226 3.59 27.48 2.76
CA THR A 226 2.28 27.81 2.19
C THR A 226 2.38 27.87 0.65
N PRO A 227 1.40 27.31 -0.09
CA PRO A 227 1.41 27.34 -1.54
C PRO A 227 1.28 28.78 -2.06
N PRO A 228 1.77 29.07 -3.28
CA PRO A 228 1.53 30.37 -3.91
C PRO A 228 0.06 30.57 -4.35
N GLY A 229 -0.77 29.52 -4.28
CA GLY A 229 -2.21 29.48 -4.60
C GLY A 229 -2.71 28.04 -4.80
N ALA A 230 -4.01 27.86 -5.00
CA ALA A 230 -4.59 26.56 -5.32
C ALA A 230 -4.06 25.99 -6.66
N ASP A 231 -4.16 24.67 -6.85
CA ASP A 231 -3.68 23.92 -8.02
C ASP A 231 -2.17 24.05 -8.24
N GLN A 232 -1.41 24.18 -7.16
CA GLN A 232 0.04 24.29 -7.17
C GLN A 232 0.67 23.28 -6.23
N VAL A 233 1.95 23.02 -6.45
CA VAL A 233 2.70 22.10 -5.60
C VAL A 233 3.27 22.87 -4.40
N GLU A 234 3.08 22.31 -3.21
CA GLU A 234 3.66 22.81 -1.97
C GLU A 234 4.59 21.78 -1.33
N LEU A 235 5.38 22.23 -0.35
CA LEU A 235 6.28 21.33 0.38
C LEU A 235 5.59 20.86 1.67
N VAL A 236 5.42 19.56 1.80
CA VAL A 236 4.83 18.90 2.97
C VAL A 236 5.85 17.95 3.59
N PHE A 237 5.94 17.95 4.92
CA PHE A 237 6.71 16.94 5.64
C PHE A 237 5.85 15.70 5.84
N LEU A 238 6.06 14.66 5.02
CA LEU A 238 5.26 13.44 5.04
C LEU A 238 5.55 12.57 6.26
N THR A 239 4.50 11.96 6.80
CA THR A 239 4.51 11.04 7.94
C THR A 239 3.61 9.82 7.71
N ILE A 240 3.53 9.34 6.47
CA ILE A 240 2.65 8.23 6.05
C ILE A 240 3.13 6.89 6.60
N ASP A 241 4.45 6.71 6.76
CA ASP A 241 5.08 5.52 7.34
C ASP A 241 5.99 5.82 8.55
#